data_AF-A0A955CU89-F1
#
_entry.id   AF-A0A955CU89-F1
#
_cell.length_a   1.000
_cell.length_b   1.000
_cell.length_c   1.000
_cell.angle_alpha   90.00
_cell.angle_beta   90.00
_cell.angle_gamma   90.00
#
_symmetry.space_group_name_H-M   'P 1'
#
loop_
_entity.id
_entity.type
_entity.pdbx_description
1 polymer ?
#
loop_
_entity_poly.entity_id
_entity_poly.type
_entity_poly.pdbx_seq_one_letter_code
_entity_poly.pdbx_strand_id
1 'polypeptide(L)'
;MNDTLDIIVLVYAPESMPADWERTSLWNLFSDIPGVHVVSDYNGEEIQQFGASTSGECLLFDPSGNLVFSGGITGARGHVGDNAGSANIVAFSRGHQIHTAQTPVFGCSILGNQNELPSEDCALELTR
;
A
#
# COMPACT_ATOMS: atom_id res chain seq x y z
N MET A 1 -24.93 -7.49 10.20
CA MET A 1 -24.08 -6.31 10.12
C MET A 1 -23.12 -6.60 8.99
N ASN A 2 -23.29 -5.93 7.85
CA ASN A 2 -22.35 -6.07 6.75
C ASN A 2 -21.25 -5.05 7.02
N ASP A 3 -20.19 -5.51 7.66
CA ASP A 3 -18.97 -4.74 7.89
C ASP A 3 -18.23 -4.67 6.54
N THR A 4 -18.60 -3.73 5.68
CA THR A 4 -17.92 -3.55 4.39
C THR A 4 -16.82 -2.51 4.56
N LEU A 5 -15.61 -2.98 4.83
CA LEU A 5 -14.41 -2.20 4.53
C LEU A 5 -14.31 -2.07 3.01
N ASP A 6 -14.27 -0.85 2.52
CA ASP A 6 -13.84 -0.57 1.14
C ASP A 6 -12.32 -0.62 1.09
N ILE A 7 -11.77 -1.53 0.27
CA ILE A 7 -10.33 -1.75 0.17
C ILE A 7 -9.86 -1.32 -1.22
N ILE A 8 -8.99 -0.33 -1.26
CA ILE A 8 -8.35 0.16 -2.49
C ILE A 8 -6.85 -0.11 -2.41
N VAL A 9 -6.31 -0.75 -3.44
CA VAL A 9 -4.87 -0.95 -3.62
C VAL A 9 -4.41 -0.02 -4.74
N LEU A 10 -3.56 0.94 -4.38
CA LEU A 10 -2.92 1.83 -5.34
C LEU A 10 -1.62 1.20 -5.82
N VAL A 11 -1.49 1.04 -7.13
CA VAL A 11 -0.26 0.57 -7.78
C VAL A 11 0.34 1.73 -8.57
N TYR A 12 1.47 2.25 -8.10
CA TYR A 12 2.17 3.36 -8.75
C TYR A 12 2.55 3.01 -10.19
N ALA A 13 2.22 3.90 -11.12
CA ALA A 13 2.54 3.77 -12.54
C ALA A 13 3.21 5.07 -13.03
N PRO A 14 4.54 5.12 -13.19
CA PRO A 14 5.22 6.32 -13.69
C PRO A 14 4.99 6.52 -15.19
N GLU A 15 4.82 7.76 -15.62
CA GLU A 15 4.67 8.16 -17.04
C GLU A 15 5.86 7.77 -17.91
N SER A 16 7.05 7.63 -17.32
CA SER A 16 8.26 7.20 -18.04
C SER A 16 8.23 5.72 -18.44
N MET A 17 7.30 4.93 -17.91
CA MET A 17 7.15 3.52 -18.24
C MET A 17 6.08 3.29 -19.32
N PRO A 18 6.14 2.17 -20.06
CA PRO A 18 5.10 1.82 -21.02
C PRO A 18 3.72 1.68 -20.38
N ALA A 19 2.68 1.79 -21.21
CA ALA A 19 1.33 1.44 -20.80
C ALA A 19 1.28 0.01 -20.21
N ASP A 20 0.43 -0.17 -19.20
CA ASP A 20 0.24 -1.42 -18.47
C ASP A 20 1.49 -1.96 -17.74
N TRP A 21 2.51 -1.14 -17.52
CA TRP A 21 3.71 -1.54 -16.77
C TRP A 21 3.38 -2.09 -15.38
N GLU A 22 2.34 -1.57 -14.73
CA GLU A 22 1.89 -1.99 -13.42
C GLU A 22 1.19 -3.36 -13.41
N ARG A 23 0.80 -3.89 -14.59
CA ARG A 23 0.06 -5.14 -14.78
C ARG A 23 0.96 -6.37 -14.63
N THR A 24 1.49 -6.51 -13.44
CA THR A 24 2.39 -7.60 -13.04
C THR A 24 1.63 -8.75 -12.39
N SER A 25 2.34 -9.81 -11.98
CA SER A 25 1.76 -10.86 -11.12
C SER A 25 1.20 -10.32 -9.81
N LEU A 26 1.76 -9.23 -9.28
CA LEU A 26 1.28 -8.57 -8.07
C LEU A 26 -0.10 -7.92 -8.29
N TRP A 27 -0.31 -7.30 -9.45
CA TRP A 27 -1.63 -6.76 -9.84
C TRP A 27 -2.70 -7.86 -9.81
N ASN A 28 -2.40 -8.99 -10.45
CA ASN A 28 -3.32 -10.13 -10.51
C ASN A 28 -3.61 -10.67 -9.12
N LEU A 29 -2.58 -10.82 -8.28
CA LEU A 29 -2.72 -11.30 -6.91
C LEU A 29 -3.68 -10.44 -6.08
N PHE A 30 -3.60 -9.10 -6.19
CA PHE A 30 -4.55 -8.23 -5.52
C PHE A 30 -5.94 -8.26 -6.15
N SER A 31 -6.02 -8.33 -7.48
CA SER A 31 -7.29 -8.37 -8.23
C SER A 31 -8.11 -9.64 -7.94
N ASP A 32 -7.44 -10.73 -7.55
CA ASP A 32 -8.09 -11.99 -7.18
C ASP A 32 -8.69 -11.96 -5.77
N ILE A 33 -8.43 -10.92 -4.96
CA ILE A 33 -8.98 -10.80 -3.61
C ILE A 33 -10.41 -10.22 -3.67
N PRO A 34 -11.42 -10.96 -3.17
CA PRO A 34 -12.80 -10.45 -3.17
C PRO A 34 -12.94 -9.15 -2.38
N GLY A 35 -13.58 -8.14 -2.98
CA GLY A 35 -13.83 -6.84 -2.35
C GLY A 35 -12.66 -5.86 -2.41
N VAL A 36 -11.55 -6.22 -3.08
CA VAL A 36 -10.42 -5.31 -3.31
C VAL A 36 -10.54 -4.65 -4.68
N HIS A 37 -10.37 -3.33 -4.71
CA HIS A 37 -10.28 -2.53 -5.93
C HIS A 37 -8.82 -2.15 -6.18
N VAL A 38 -8.23 -2.68 -7.26
CA VAL A 38 -6.86 -2.34 -7.67
C VAL A 38 -6.91 -1.19 -8.68
N VAL A 39 -6.18 -0.12 -8.41
CA VAL A 39 -6.17 1.12 -9.20
C VAL A 39 -4.74 1.49 -9.56
N SER A 40 -4.52 1.83 -10.82
CA SER A 40 -3.25 2.40 -11.28
C SER A 40 -3.16 3.85 -10.80
N ASP A 41 -2.16 4.18 -10.00
CA ASP A 41 -1.88 5.55 -9.56
C ASP A 41 -0.84 6.17 -10.50
N TYR A 42 -1.35 6.77 -11.57
CA TYR A 42 -0.54 7.38 -12.62
C TYR A 42 0.23 8.57 -12.05
N ASN A 43 1.56 8.54 -12.16
CA ASN A 43 2.48 9.54 -11.60
C ASN A 43 2.36 9.80 -10.09
N GLY A 44 1.63 8.96 -9.35
CA GLY A 44 1.54 9.06 -7.90
C GLY A 44 0.62 10.16 -7.38
N GLU A 45 -0.37 10.59 -8.18
CA GLU A 45 -1.31 11.65 -7.79
C GLU A 45 -2.08 11.29 -6.51
N GLU A 46 -2.55 10.05 -6.40
CA GLU A 46 -3.29 9.58 -5.23
C GLU A 46 -2.35 9.39 -4.03
N ILE A 47 -1.18 8.77 -4.23
CA ILE A 47 -0.17 8.62 -3.18
C ILE A 47 0.21 9.97 -2.57
N GLN A 48 0.38 11.01 -3.39
CA GLN A 48 0.64 12.37 -2.90
C GLN A 48 -0.57 12.95 -2.14
N GLN A 49 -1.78 12.78 -2.68
CA GLN A 49 -3.00 13.28 -2.05
C GLN A 49 -3.23 12.65 -0.66
N PHE A 50 -2.99 11.35 -0.54
CA PHE A 50 -3.14 10.62 0.72
C PHE A 50 -1.92 10.72 1.64
N GLY A 51 -0.81 11.31 1.17
CA GLY A 51 0.41 11.50 1.96
C GLY A 51 1.18 10.21 2.23
N ALA A 52 0.97 9.16 1.43
CA ALA A 52 1.72 7.91 1.54
C ALA A 52 3.13 8.09 0.96
N SER A 53 4.11 7.39 1.54
CA SER A 53 5.52 7.57 1.18
C SER A 53 6.23 6.27 0.85
N THR A 54 5.76 5.17 1.45
CA THR A 54 6.48 3.90 1.48
C THR A 54 5.59 2.77 0.95
N SER A 55 6.13 1.95 0.07
CA SER A 55 5.44 0.74 -0.40
C SER A 55 5.04 -0.16 0.78
N GLY A 56 3.78 -0.60 0.79
CA GLY A 56 3.20 -1.38 1.89
C GLY A 56 2.65 -0.56 3.06
N GLU A 57 2.63 0.77 2.96
CA GLU A 57 1.90 1.63 3.88
C GLU A 57 0.39 1.44 3.70
N CYS A 58 -0.34 1.28 4.82
CA CYS A 58 -1.79 1.18 4.84
C CYS A 58 -2.39 2.39 5.55
N LEU A 59 -3.42 2.96 4.95
CA LEU A 59 -4.17 4.08 5.49
C LEU A 59 -5.61 3.61 5.77
N LEU A 60 -6.13 3.94 6.94
CA LEU A 60 -7.50 3.60 7.34
C LEU A 60 -8.24 4.89 7.66
N PHE A 61 -9.40 5.06 7.04
CA PHE A 61 -10.28 6.20 7.23
C PHE A 61 -11.57 5.77 7.91
N ASP A 62 -12.12 6.63 8.77
CA ASP A 62 -13.45 6.44 9.34
C ASP A 62 -14.57 6.79 8.33
N PRO A 63 -15.84 6.46 8.62
CA PRO A 63 -16.95 6.79 7.73
C PRO A 63 -17.19 8.30 7.51
N SER A 64 -16.54 9.17 8.29
CA SER A 64 -16.57 10.63 8.12
C SER A 64 -15.39 11.13 7.27
N GLY A 65 -14.51 10.24 6.82
CA GLY A 65 -13.33 10.56 6.02
C GLY A 65 -12.10 10.97 6.83
N ASN A 66 -12.10 10.77 8.16
CA ASN A 66 -10.93 11.11 8.97
C ASN A 66 -9.91 9.96 8.94
N LEU A 67 -8.63 10.27 8.75
CA LEU A 67 -7.55 9.29 8.89
C LEU A 67 -7.45 8.85 10.36
N VAL A 68 -7.67 7.56 10.61
CA VAL A 68 -7.60 6.98 11.96
C VAL A 68 -6.35 6.12 12.14
N PHE A 69 -5.78 5.56 11.08
CA PHE A 69 -4.54 4.81 11.15
C PHE A 69 -3.68 4.97 9.89
N SER A 70 -2.36 5.05 10.07
CA SER A 70 -1.35 5.10 9.02
C SER A 70 -0.13 4.28 9.44
N GLY A 71 0.18 3.21 8.71
CA GLY A 71 1.33 2.37 9.05
C GLY A 71 1.37 1.03 8.34
N GLY A 72 2.38 0.23 8.67
CA GLY A 72 2.57 -1.09 8.09
C GLY A 72 1.75 -2.17 8.82
N ILE A 73 1.20 -3.11 8.05
CA ILE A 73 0.40 -4.23 8.57
C ILE A 73 1.22 -5.53 8.77
N THR A 74 2.53 -5.47 8.57
CA THR A 74 3.47 -6.58 8.80
C THR A 74 4.53 -6.17 9.81
N GLY A 75 4.81 -7.01 10.82
CA GLY A 75 5.72 -6.68 11.92
C GLY A 75 7.21 -6.55 11.51
N ALA A 76 7.62 -7.27 10.47
CA ALA A 76 8.93 -7.17 9.83
C ALA A 76 8.88 -7.83 8.43
N ARG A 77 9.87 -7.57 7.58
CA ARG A 77 10.00 -8.23 6.27
C ARG A 77 10.09 -9.75 6.47
N GLY A 78 9.16 -10.51 5.87
CA GLY A 78 9.17 -11.98 5.90
C GLY A 78 8.69 -12.62 7.20
N HIS A 79 8.15 -11.86 8.16
CA HIS A 79 7.55 -12.42 9.39
C HIS A 79 6.03 -12.40 9.34
N VAL A 80 5.44 -13.60 9.31
CA VAL A 80 4.02 -13.83 9.64
C VAL A 80 3.89 -13.86 11.16
N GLY A 81 2.98 -13.06 11.72
CA GLY A 81 2.75 -13.00 13.16
C GLY A 81 2.01 -11.74 13.57
N ASP A 82 1.88 -11.54 14.88
CA ASP A 82 1.16 -10.41 15.46
C ASP A 82 1.73 -9.08 14.96
N ASN A 83 0.86 -8.25 14.40
CA ASN A 83 1.19 -6.89 14.00
C ASN A 83 0.09 -5.94 14.48
N ALA A 84 0.48 -4.92 15.24
CA ALA A 84 -0.45 -3.95 15.80
C ALA A 84 -1.28 -3.22 14.74
N GLY A 85 -0.73 -2.99 13.54
CA GLY A 85 -1.43 -2.36 12.42
C GLY A 85 -2.54 -3.25 11.85
N SER A 86 -2.23 -4.51 11.56
CA SER A 86 -3.25 -5.49 11.13
C SER A 86 -4.33 -5.71 12.20
N ALA A 87 -3.93 -5.76 13.48
CA ALA A 87 -4.85 -5.89 14.60
C ALA A 87 -5.78 -4.66 14.72
N ASN A 88 -5.27 -3.44 14.50
CA ASN A 88 -6.08 -2.23 14.48
C ASN A 88 -7.12 -2.26 13.36
N ILE A 89 -6.74 -2.63 12.14
CA ILE A 89 -7.67 -2.69 11.00
C ILE A 89 -8.79 -3.70 11.27
N VAL A 90 -8.45 -4.87 11.81
CA VAL A 90 -9.43 -5.90 12.18
C VAL A 90 -10.29 -5.47 13.38
N ALA A 91 -9.73 -4.75 14.35
CA ALA A 91 -10.50 -4.22 15.47
C ALA A 91 -11.51 -3.18 14.98
N PHE A 92 -11.06 -2.24 14.16
CA PHE A 92 -11.90 -1.17 13.59
C PHE A 92 -13.02 -1.73 12.71
N SER A 93 -12.74 -2.73 11.86
CA SER A 93 -13.76 -3.35 11.01
C SER A 93 -14.86 -4.06 11.81
N ARG A 94 -14.56 -4.43 13.06
CA ARG A 94 -15.52 -5.04 14.01
C ARG A 94 -16.18 -4.00 14.93
N GLY A 95 -16.01 -2.71 14.67
CA GLY A 95 -16.55 -1.62 15.49
C GLY A 95 -15.83 -1.40 16.82
N HIS A 96 -14.62 -1.94 16.99
CA HIS A 96 -13.80 -1.69 18.18
C HIS A 96 -12.88 -0.48 17.98
N GLN A 97 -12.36 0.04 19.09
CA GLN A 97 -11.37 1.12 19.06
C GLN A 97 -10.02 0.61 18.56
N ILE A 98 -9.31 1.48 17.82
CA ILE A 98 -7.90 1.27 17.50
C ILE A 98 -7.03 1.58 18.72
N HIS A 99 -5.92 0.85 18.88
CA HIS A 99 -5.03 0.99 20.02
C HIS A 99 -3.81 1.87 19.73
N THR A 100 -3.39 1.94 18.46
CA THR A 100 -2.33 2.84 17.99
C THR A 100 -2.72 3.45 16.66
N ALA A 101 -2.43 4.73 16.45
CA ALA A 101 -2.66 5.39 15.17
C ALA A 101 -1.57 5.08 14.13
N GLN A 102 -0.41 4.58 14.57
CA GLN A 102 0.75 4.36 13.70
C GLN A 102 1.51 3.08 14.02
N THR A 103 2.10 2.50 12.98
CA THR A 103 3.07 1.39 13.05
C THR A 103 4.18 1.58 12.02
N PRO A 104 5.38 1.02 12.25
CA PRO A 104 6.45 1.05 11.25
C PRO A 104 6.01 0.45 9.92
N VAL A 105 6.43 1.09 8.82
CA VAL A 105 6.29 0.57 7.45
C VAL A 105 7.66 0.12 6.97
N PHE A 106 7.72 -1.04 6.31
CA PHE A 106 8.95 -1.57 5.75
C PHE A 106 8.79 -1.77 4.25
N GLY A 107 9.40 -0.88 3.47
CA GLY A 107 9.33 -0.91 2.02
C GLY A 107 10.29 0.08 1.38
N CYS A 108 10.28 0.12 0.05
CA CYS A 108 10.95 1.15 -0.73
C CYS A 108 10.10 2.42 -0.78
N SER A 109 10.76 3.58 -0.91
CA SER A 109 10.07 4.84 -1.21
C SER A 109 9.36 4.73 -2.56
N ILE A 110 8.13 5.25 -2.65
CA ILE A 110 7.32 5.09 -3.87
C ILE A 110 7.69 6.13 -4.94
N LEU A 111 7.83 7.40 -4.55
CA LEU A 111 8.12 8.50 -5.49
C LEU A 111 9.62 8.79 -5.65
N GLY A 112 10.47 8.00 -5.00
CA GLY A 112 11.91 8.24 -4.88
C GLY A 112 12.20 9.54 -4.11
N ASN A 113 13.39 9.65 -3.53
CA ASN A 113 13.97 10.99 -3.40
C ASN A 113 14.27 11.46 -4.82
N GLN A 114 13.90 12.70 -5.16
CA GLN A 114 14.18 13.37 -6.45
C GLN A 114 15.69 13.57 -6.74
N ASN A 115 16.57 12.68 -6.26
CA ASN A 115 18.02 12.83 -6.37
C ASN A 115 18.82 11.54 -6.62
N GLU A 116 18.17 10.42 -6.96
CA GLU A 116 18.86 9.25 -7.48
C GLU A 116 18.18 8.80 -8.78
N LEU A 117 18.85 9.08 -9.90
CA LEU A 117 18.65 8.31 -11.12
C LEU A 117 18.81 6.82 -10.77
N PRO A 118 18.02 5.90 -11.33
CA PRO A 118 18.25 4.48 -11.11
C PRO A 118 19.70 4.19 -11.51
N SER A 119 20.51 3.72 -10.56
CA SER A 119 21.82 3.17 -10.90
C SER A 119 21.60 2.04 -11.89
N GLU A 120 22.46 1.97 -12.91
CA GLU A 120 22.36 1.04 -14.06
C GLU A 120 22.34 -0.46 -13.66
N ASP A 121 22.45 -0.79 -12.37
CA ASP A 121 22.48 -2.15 -11.85
C ASP A 121 21.10 -2.81 -11.69
N CYS A 122 19.98 -2.08 -11.69
CA CYS A 122 18.66 -2.70 -11.47
C CYS A 122 18.06 -3.34 -12.73
N ALA A 123 18.60 -3.04 -13.93
CA ALA A 123 18.06 -3.52 -15.20
C ALA A 123 18.53 -4.92 -15.62
N LEU A 124 19.46 -5.55 -14.87
CA LEU A 124 20.12 -6.79 -15.32
C LEU A 124 19.61 -8.09 -14.66
N GLU A 125 18.71 -8.05 -13.68
CA GLU A 125 18.22 -9.29 -13.02
C GLU A 125 16.87 -9.82 -13.53
N LEU A 126 16.29 -9.24 -14.59
CA LEU A 126 15.06 -9.80 -15.22
C LEU A 126 15.33 -10.66 -16.46
N THR A 127 16.60 -11.03 -16.72
CA THR A 127 16.90 -12.06 -17.72
C THR A 127 17.94 -13.05 -17.21
N ARG A 128 17.54 -13.98 -16.35
CA ARG A 128 18.10 -15.34 -16.29
C ARG A 128 17.24 -16.31 -15.50
#